data_AF-A0A3R7AB59-F1
#
_entry.id   AF-A0A3R7AB59-F1
#
_cell.length_a   1.000
_cell.length_b   1.000
_cell.length_c   1.000
_cell.angle_alpha   90.00
_cell.angle_beta   90.00
_cell.angle_gamma   90.00
#
_symmetry.space_group_name_H-M   'P 1'
#
loop_
_entity.id
_entity.type
_entity.pdbx_description
1 polymer ?
#
loop_
_entity_poly.entity_id
_entity_poly.type
_entity_poly.pdbx_seq_one_letter_code
_entity_poly.pdbx_strand_id
1 'polypeptide(L)' 'MFGVEGVGARTKELEKKRDKLVEALKNLEESRKKGELNEDTYKQKRRELEREVIEVMDRLAQMRFLSGQT' A
#
# COMPACT_ATOMS: atom_id res chain seq x y z
N MET A 1 -8.25 7.93 -25.60
CA MET A 1 -7.16 6.94 -25.42
C MET A 1 -6.38 7.35 -24.18
N PHE A 2 -6.18 6.44 -23.22
CA PHE A 2 -5.36 6.73 -22.04
C PHE A 2 -3.90 6.94 -22.50
N GLY A 3 -3.48 8.20 -22.59
CA GLY A 3 -2.11 8.54 -22.94
C GLY A 3 -1.13 7.99 -21.90
N VAL A 4 0.06 7.60 -22.36
CA VAL A 4 1.17 7.08 -21.54
C VAL A 4 1.46 7.97 -20.32
N GLU A 5 1.22 9.28 -20.42
CA GLU A 5 1.32 10.25 -19.32
C GLU A 5 0.33 10.00 -18.17
N GLY A 6 -0.90 9.57 -18.45
CA GLY A 6 -1.91 9.25 -17.44
C GLY A 6 -1.61 7.97 -16.67
N VAL A 7 -0.98 6.99 -17.34
CA VAL A 7 -0.50 5.75 -16.71
C VAL A 7 0.63 6.06 -15.72
N GLY A 8 1.58 6.92 -16.11
CA GLY A 8 2.70 7.33 -15.26
C GLY A 8 2.26 8.09 -13.99
N ALA A 9 1.34 9.05 -14.13
CA ALA A 9 0.81 9.78 -12.97
C ALA A 9 0.09 8.85 -11.98
N ARG A 10 -0.73 7.93 -12.49
CA ARG A 10 -1.47 6.97 -11.67
C ARG A 10 -0.56 5.94 -10.99
N THR A 11 0.49 5.48 -11.65
CA THR A 11 1.50 4.62 -11.05
C THR A 11 2.21 5.33 -9.89
N LYS A 12 2.62 6.59 -10.07
CA LYS A 12 3.25 7.37 -8.99
C LYS A 12 2.33 7.57 -7.78
N GLU A 13 1.03 7.75 -7.98
CA GLU A 13 0.06 7.81 -6.89
C GLU A 13 -0.02 6.50 -6.11
N LEU A 14 -0.07 5.37 -6.82
CA LEU A 14 -0.11 4.04 -6.21
C LEU A 14 1.20 3.73 -5.46
N GLU A 15 2.35 4.15 -5.98
CA GLU A 15 3.64 4.01 -5.31
C GLU A 15 3.68 4.81 -4.00
N LYS A 16 3.27 6.08 -4.03
CA LYS A 16 3.15 6.89 -2.80
C LYS A 16 2.18 6.27 -1.81
N LYS A 17 1.07 5.68 -2.30
CA LYS A 17 0.08 5.02 -1.44
C LYS A 17 0.67 3.79 -0.76
N ARG A 18 1.38 2.93 -1.51
CA ARG A 18 2.11 1.78 -0.95
C ARG A 18 3.08 2.24 0.14
N ASP A 19 3.87 3.26 -0.13
CA ASP A 19 4.91 3.70 0.82
C ASP A 19 4.28 4.20 2.13
N LYS A 20 3.17 4.95 2.05
CA LYS A 20 2.38 5.36 3.22
C LYS A 20 1.79 4.18 3.99
N LEU A 21 1.31 3.14 3.29
CA LEU A 21 0.76 1.94 3.94
C LEU A 21 1.83 1.13 4.65
N VAL A 22 3.02 1.02 4.06
CA VAL A 22 4.18 0.38 4.68
C VAL A 22 4.63 1.16 5.92
N GLU A 23 4.64 2.49 5.85
CA GLU A 23 4.92 3.34 7.00
C GLU A 23 3.85 3.19 8.10
N ALA A 24 2.57 3.13 7.72
CA ALA A 24 1.47 2.88 8.67
C ALA A 24 1.61 1.53 9.38
N LEU A 25 2.04 0.47 8.67
CA LEU A 25 2.33 -0.84 9.28
C LEU A 25 3.48 -0.77 10.29
N LYS A 26 4.56 -0.04 9.97
CA LYS A 26 5.68 0.18 10.90
C LYS A 26 5.21 0.92 12.16
N ASN A 27 4.48 2.02 11.99
CA ASN A 27 3.95 2.81 13.09
C ASN A 27 2.99 1.98 13.97
N LEU A 28 2.14 1.15 13.35
CA LEU A 28 1.25 0.25 14.07
C LEU A 28 2.03 -0.76 14.94
N GLU A 29 3.13 -1.29 14.42
CA GLU A 29 3.99 -2.20 15.17
C GLU A 29 4.73 -1.50 16.31
N GLU A 30 5.18 -0.27 16.11
CA GLU A 30 5.78 0.55 17.17
C GLU A 30 4.79 0.88 18.28
N SER A 31 3.56 1.30 17.95
CA SER A 31 2.51 1.54 18.94
C SER A 31 2.15 0.28 19.72
N ARG A 32 2.15 -0.90 19.09
CA ARG A 32 1.98 -2.18 19.80
C ARG A 32 3.14 -2.42 20.78
N LYS A 33 4.39 -2.20 20.35
CA LYS A 33 5.59 -2.37 21.21
C LYS A 33 5.57 -1.44 22.42
N LYS A 34 5.00 -0.24 22.27
CA LYS A 34 4.80 0.73 23.36
C LYS A 34 3.62 0.38 24.29
N GLY A 35 2.82 -0.63 23.96
CA GLY A 35 1.63 -1.01 24.73
C GLY A 35 0.43 -0.08 24.52
N GLU A 36 0.46 0.77 23.50
CA GLU A 36 -0.62 1.73 23.18
C GLU A 36 -1.83 1.08 22.51
N LEU A 37 -1.70 -0.19 22.09
CA LEU A 37 -2.72 -0.96 21.38
C LEU A 37 -2.92 -2.31 22.05
N ASN A 38 -4.18 -2.67 22.28
CA ASN A 38 -4.53 -4.04 22.64
C ASN A 38 -4.36 -4.98 21.43
N GLU A 39 -4.28 -6.28 21.71
CA GLU A 39 -3.92 -7.27 20.70
C GLU A 39 -4.98 -7.41 19.59
N ASP A 40 -6.26 -7.32 19.93
CA ASP A 40 -7.35 -7.43 18.95
C ASP A 40 -7.41 -6.23 18.01
N THR A 41 -7.25 -5.02 18.55
CA THR A 41 -7.20 -3.77 17.75
C THR A 41 -5.98 -3.77 16.84
N TYR A 42 -4.83 -4.23 17.35
CA TYR A 42 -3.62 -4.39 16.54
C TYR A 42 -3.85 -5.37 15.38
N LYS A 43 -4.39 -6.56 15.67
CA LYS A 43 -4.65 -7.60 14.65
C LYS A 43 -5.63 -7.11 13.58
N GLN A 44 -6.70 -6.42 13.99
CA GLN A 44 -7.69 -5.89 13.05
C GLN A 44 -7.06 -4.82 12.14
N LYS A 45 -6.44 -3.79 12.71
CA LYS A 45 -5.79 -2.71 11.94
C LYS A 45 -4.70 -3.23 11.03
N ARG A 46 -3.91 -4.18 11.51
CA ARG A 46 -2.83 -4.80 10.72
C ARG A 46 -3.41 -5.52 9.51
N ARG A 47 -4.47 -6.32 9.69
CA ARG A 47 -5.12 -7.05 8.60
C ARG A 47 -5.71 -6.12 7.55
N GLU A 48 -6.32 -5.01 7.98
CA GLU A 48 -6.85 -3.98 7.08
C GLU A 48 -5.74 -3.34 6.24
N LEU A 49 -4.64 -2.93 6.88
CA LEU A 49 -3.48 -2.35 6.20
C LEU A 49 -2.81 -3.35 5.25
N GLU A 50 -2.60 -4.61 5.67
CA GLU A 50 -2.00 -5.66 4.83
C GLU A 50 -2.83 -5.93 3.58
N ARG A 51 -4.17 -5.97 3.72
CA ARG A 51 -5.07 -6.10 2.57
C ARG A 51 -4.91 -4.94 1.60
N GLU A 52 -4.88 -3.71 2.12
CA GLU A 52 -4.75 -2.53 1.28
C GLU A 52 -3.39 -2.48 0.55
N VAL A 53 -2.31 -2.91 1.21
CA VAL A 53 -0.98 -3.06 0.59
C VAL A 53 -1.06 -4.04 -0.58
N ILE A 54 -1.65 -5.22 -0.38
CA ILE A 54 -1.77 -6.24 -1.44
C ILE A 54 -2.54 -5.69 -2.64
N GLU A 55 -3.68 -5.02 -2.41
CA GLU A 55 -4.49 -4.44 -3.50
C GLU A 55 -3.75 -3.33 -4.26
N VAL A 56 -2.96 -2.51 -3.58
CA VAL A 56 -2.13 -1.48 -4.22
C VAL A 56 -0.99 -2.11 -5.02
N MET A 57 -0.34 -3.14 -4.48
CA MET A 57 0.75 -3.85 -5.15
C MET A 57 0.25 -4.60 -6.41
N ASP A 58 -0.92 -5.23 -6.34
CA ASP A 58 -1.55 -5.88 -7.49
C ASP A 58 -1.87 -4.87 -8.60
N ARG A 59 -2.47 -3.72 -8.25
CA ARG A 59 -2.71 -2.63 -9.21
C ARG A 59 -1.42 -2.09 -9.81
N LEU A 60 -0.35 -1.96 -9.03
CA LEU A 60 0.96 -1.56 -9.55
C LEU A 60 1.51 -2.58 -10.56
N ALA A 61 1.38 -3.88 -10.27
CA ALA A 61 1.78 -4.94 -11.18
C ALA A 61 0.99 -4.88 -12.50
N GLN A 62 -0.32 -4.69 -12.43
CA GLN A 62 -1.18 -4.50 -13.60
C GLN A 62 -0.77 -3.27 -14.42
N MET A 63 -0.51 -2.13 -13.77
CA MET A 63 -0.09 -0.91 -14.46
C MET A 63 1.27 -1.08 -15.15
N ARG A 64 2.23 -1.76 -14.51
CA ARG A 64 3.54 -2.08 -15.09
C ARG A 64 3.39 -2.98 -16.32
N PHE A 65 2.59 -4.04 -16.20
CA PHE A 65 2.26 -4.95 -17.30
C PHE A 65 1.64 -4.19 -18.50
N LEU A 66 0.63 -3.35 -18.25
CA LEU A 66 -0.02 -2.55 -19.30
C LEU A 66 0.93 -1.53 -19.95
N SER A 67 1.93 -1.04 -19.22
CA SER A 67 2.91 -0.08 -19.73
C SER A 67 4.04 -0.71 -20.56
N GLY A 68 4.07 -2.04 -20.70
CA GLY A 68 5.14 -2.75 -21.42
C GLY A 68 6.50 -2.70 -20.72
N GLN A 69 6.54 -2.31 -19.44
CA GLN A 69 7.71 -2.42 -18.58
C GLN A 69 7.80 -3.86 -18.07
N THR A 70 8.29 -4.77 -18.92
CA THR A 70 8.74 -6.12 -18.54
C THR A 70 10.23 -6.13 -18.24
#